data_AF-A0A9W7G003-F1
#
_entry.id   AF-A0A9W7G003-F1
#
_cell.length_a   1.000
_cell.length_b   1.000
_cell.length_c   1.000
_cell.angle_alpha   90.00
_cell.angle_beta   90.00
_cell.angle_gamma   90.00
#
_symmetry.space_group_name_H-M   'P 1'
#
loop_
_entity.id
_entity.type
_entity.pdbx_description
1 polymer ?
#
loop_
_entity_poly.entity_id
_entity_poly.type
_entity_poly.pdbx_seq_one_letter_code
_entity_poly.pdbx_strand_id
1 'polypeptide(L)'
;MTEIVRSGLEKFVRKGAAERCRGRLMVGVSEFNSLRGERFVKRIWSEWDSDKTLIDCIMASCYLPIYYETPTLLNGKLCLDGGITDNLLDIPGFVKVCPYMEEADIGNKRGTRIPKWAAVLPGGMKDMERLEGMGWEDAEAWFSKSF
;
A
#
# COMPACT_ATOMS: atom_id res chain seq x y z
N MET A 1 17.30 1.55 2.35
CA MET A 1 15.86 1.56 2.65
C MET A 1 15.37 0.22 3.15
N THR A 2 15.70 -0.89 2.47
CA THR A 2 15.19 -2.23 2.80
C THR A 2 15.40 -2.59 4.28
N GLU A 3 16.62 -2.45 4.78
CA GLU A 3 16.95 -2.76 6.18
C GLU A 3 16.26 -1.83 7.18
N ILE A 4 16.13 -0.54 6.83
CA ILE A 4 15.46 0.46 7.67
C ILE A 4 13.99 0.09 7.85
N VAL A 5 13.28 -0.18 6.75
CA VAL A 5 11.86 -0.54 6.79
C VAL A 5 11.66 -1.89 7.46
N ARG A 6 12.47 -2.90 7.11
CA ARG A 6 12.38 -4.24 7.72
C ARG A 6 12.62 -4.19 9.23
N SER A 7 13.70 -3.56 9.67
CA SER A 7 14.01 -3.45 11.11
C SER A 7 12.95 -2.64 11.87
N GLY A 8 12.35 -1.63 11.23
CA GLY A 8 11.19 -0.92 11.77
C GLY A 8 9.99 -1.86 11.94
N LEU A 9 9.62 -2.58 10.89
CA LEU A 9 8.52 -3.55 10.93
C LEU A 9 8.77 -4.62 12.00
N GLU A 10 9.97 -5.18 12.09
CA GLU A 10 10.33 -6.19 13.10
C GLU A 10 10.22 -5.66 14.54
N LYS A 11 10.40 -4.34 14.75
CA LYS A 11 10.18 -3.70 16.06
C LYS A 11 8.70 -3.45 16.35
N PHE A 12 7.90 -3.09 15.36
CA PHE A 12 6.48 -2.73 15.54
C PHE A 12 5.53 -3.92 15.48
N VAL A 13 5.86 -4.94 14.68
CA VAL A 13 5.09 -6.17 14.53
C VAL A 13 5.29 -7.02 15.78
N ARG A 14 4.32 -6.93 16.69
CA ARG A 14 4.31 -7.72 17.92
C ARG A 14 4.11 -9.20 17.63
N LYS A 15 4.75 -10.07 18.42
CA LYS A 15 4.56 -11.52 18.37
C LYS A 15 3.08 -11.92 18.26
N GLY A 16 2.77 -12.83 17.35
CA GLY A 16 1.42 -13.31 17.04
C GLY A 16 0.58 -12.32 16.22
N ALA A 17 1.21 -11.40 15.49
CA ALA A 17 0.53 -10.47 14.60
C ALA A 17 -0.16 -11.19 13.44
N ALA A 18 0.48 -12.21 12.87
CA ALA A 18 -0.09 -13.03 11.80
C ALA A 18 -1.48 -13.57 12.16
N GLU A 19 -1.63 -14.15 13.35
CA GLU A 19 -2.93 -14.65 13.83
C GLU A 19 -3.96 -13.52 13.98
N ARG A 20 -3.55 -12.39 14.56
CA ARG A 20 -4.46 -11.23 14.76
C ARG A 20 -4.88 -10.57 13.45
N CYS A 21 -4.04 -10.65 12.43
CA CYS A 21 -4.28 -10.08 11.10
C CYS A 21 -5.07 -11.02 10.19
N ARG A 22 -5.19 -12.31 10.53
CA ARG A 22 -5.93 -13.28 9.72
C ARG A 22 -7.38 -12.86 9.54
N GLY A 23 -7.82 -12.78 8.29
CA GLY A 23 -9.18 -12.33 7.92
C GLY A 23 -9.48 -10.84 8.21
N ARG A 24 -8.50 -10.06 8.68
CA ARG A 24 -8.68 -8.63 9.04
C ARG A 24 -7.78 -7.69 8.24
N LEU A 25 -6.66 -8.21 7.75
CA LEU A 25 -5.71 -7.49 6.92
C LEU A 25 -5.65 -8.13 5.55
N MET A 26 -5.72 -7.31 4.51
CA MET A 26 -5.47 -7.70 3.14
C MET A 26 -4.37 -6.81 2.57
N VAL A 27 -3.37 -7.41 1.92
CA VAL A 27 -2.21 -6.71 1.37
C VAL A 27 -2.12 -6.97 -0.12
N GLY A 28 -2.12 -5.90 -0.92
CA GLY A 28 -1.98 -5.95 -2.36
C GLY A 28 -0.51 -5.95 -2.78
N VAL A 29 -0.11 -6.81 -3.71
CA VAL A 29 1.22 -6.81 -4.33
C VAL A 29 1.10 -6.96 -5.84
N SER A 30 2.11 -6.44 -6.55
CA SER A 30 2.26 -6.61 -7.99
C SER A 30 3.21 -7.78 -8.27
N GLU A 31 2.68 -8.96 -8.52
CA GLU A 31 3.45 -10.20 -8.72
C GLU A 31 3.92 -10.32 -10.17
N PHE A 32 5.21 -10.60 -10.38
CA PHE A 32 5.75 -10.87 -11.72
C PHE A 32 5.28 -12.23 -12.24
N ASN A 33 4.63 -12.27 -13.40
CA ASN A 33 4.13 -13.50 -14.00
C ASN A 33 4.53 -13.65 -15.48
N SER A 34 5.68 -14.29 -15.71
CA SER A 34 6.20 -14.53 -17.06
C SER A 34 5.32 -15.42 -17.94
N LEU A 35 4.40 -16.21 -17.37
CA LEU A 35 3.60 -17.19 -18.13
C LEU A 35 2.36 -16.57 -18.80
N ARG A 36 1.96 -15.35 -18.44
CA ARG A 36 0.72 -14.71 -18.90
C ARG A 36 0.90 -13.59 -19.92
N GLY A 37 2.13 -13.28 -20.35
CA GLY A 37 2.40 -12.17 -21.28
C GLY A 37 2.26 -10.76 -20.66
N GLU A 38 1.58 -10.63 -19.52
CA GLU A 38 1.60 -9.44 -18.66
C GLU A 38 2.85 -9.45 -17.76
N ARG A 39 3.50 -8.30 -17.58
CA ARG A 39 4.69 -8.22 -16.72
C ARG A 39 4.34 -8.41 -15.23
N PHE A 40 3.29 -7.74 -14.75
CA PHE A 40 2.88 -7.79 -13.34
C PHE A 40 1.37 -7.96 -13.21
N VAL A 41 0.93 -8.84 -12.31
CA VAL A 41 -0.47 -9.10 -11.99
C VAL A 41 -0.77 -8.73 -10.55
N LYS A 42 -1.96 -8.17 -10.30
CA LYS A 42 -2.43 -7.90 -8.94
C LYS A 42 -2.62 -9.20 -8.17
N ARG A 43 -2.07 -9.27 -6.96
CA ARG A 43 -2.32 -10.33 -5.98
C ARG A 43 -2.72 -9.70 -4.65
N ILE A 44 -3.70 -10.29 -3.99
CA ILE A 44 -4.13 -9.89 -2.65
C ILE A 44 -3.84 -11.05 -1.71
N TRP A 45 -3.09 -10.76 -0.65
CA TRP A 45 -2.75 -11.69 0.41
C TRP A 45 -3.58 -11.34 1.65
N SER A 46 -4.24 -12.33 2.24
CA SER A 46 -5.07 -12.16 3.45
C SER A 46 -4.79 -13.18 4.55
N GLU A 47 -3.94 -14.15 4.25
CA GLU A 47 -3.63 -15.30 5.10
C GLU A 47 -2.13 -15.33 5.40
N TRP A 48 -1.81 -15.70 6.64
CA TRP A 48 -0.46 -15.59 7.19
C TRP A 48 -0.13 -16.86 7.98
N ASP A 49 0.98 -17.51 7.62
CA ASP A 49 1.50 -18.68 8.33
C ASP A 49 2.32 -18.29 9.57
N SER A 50 2.95 -17.11 9.52
CA SER A 50 3.82 -16.58 10.57
C SER A 50 3.96 -15.06 10.51
N ASP A 51 4.44 -14.45 11.61
CA ASP A 51 4.77 -13.02 11.64
C ASP A 51 5.81 -12.66 10.56
N LYS A 52 6.72 -13.58 10.26
CA LYS A 52 7.71 -13.42 9.18
C LYS A 52 7.03 -13.29 7.82
N THR A 53 6.09 -14.19 7.50
CA THR A 53 5.37 -14.13 6.21
C THR A 53 4.55 -12.85 6.07
N LEU A 54 3.97 -12.35 7.17
CA LEU A 54 3.28 -11.06 7.20
C LEU A 54 4.26 -9.91 6.90
N ILE A 55 5.40 -9.85 7.58
CA ILE A 55 6.43 -8.81 7.35
C ILE A 55 6.94 -8.87 5.90
N ASP A 56 7.26 -10.06 5.40
CA ASP A 56 7.73 -10.21 4.03
C ASP A 56 6.69 -9.72 3.02
N CYS A 57 5.39 -9.96 3.27
CA CYS A 57 4.32 -9.47 2.41
C CYS A 57 4.20 -7.94 2.44
N ILE A 58 4.28 -7.31 3.62
CA ILE A 58 4.29 -5.85 3.75
C ILE A 58 5.51 -5.26 3.03
N MET A 59 6.70 -5.85 3.20
CA MET A 59 7.91 -5.43 2.49
C MET A 59 7.74 -5.49 0.98
N ALA A 60 7.05 -6.52 0.47
CA ALA A 60 6.77 -6.65 -0.97
C ALA A 60 5.79 -5.56 -1.45
N SER A 61 4.76 -5.30 -0.66
CA SER A 61 3.72 -4.30 -0.96
C SER A 61 4.23 -2.88 -1.06
N CYS A 62 5.40 -2.58 -0.47
CA CYS A 62 6.06 -1.28 -0.57
C CYS A 62 7.39 -1.33 -1.36
N TYR A 63 7.70 -2.45 -2.03
CA TYR A 63 8.97 -2.59 -2.74
C TYR A 63 8.95 -1.85 -4.08
N LEU A 64 9.62 -0.70 -4.12
CA LEU A 64 9.92 0.04 -5.34
C LEU A 64 11.42 -0.09 -5.66
N PRO A 65 11.82 -0.66 -6.81
CA PRO A 65 13.24 -0.94 -7.13
C PRO A 65 14.19 0.26 -7.06
N ILE A 66 13.68 1.49 -7.26
CA ILE A 66 14.49 2.72 -7.19
C ILE A 66 14.82 3.10 -5.75
N TYR A 67 13.95 2.72 -4.79
CA TYR A 67 14.09 3.09 -3.38
C TYR A 67 14.71 2.00 -2.53
N TYR A 68 14.59 0.74 -2.95
CA TYR A 68 14.95 -0.42 -2.16
C TYR A 68 16.05 -1.25 -2.82
N GLU A 69 17.06 -1.59 -2.03
CA GLU A 69 18.25 -2.30 -2.47
C GLU A 69 18.01 -3.79 -2.74
N THR A 70 17.05 -4.42 -2.04
CA THR A 70 16.83 -5.87 -2.12
C THR A 70 15.45 -6.18 -2.71
N PRO A 71 15.38 -6.98 -3.79
CA PRO A 71 14.11 -7.47 -4.31
C PRO A 71 13.34 -8.27 -3.26
N THR A 72 12.03 -8.06 -3.17
CA THR A 72 11.20 -8.85 -2.28
C THR A 72 10.59 -10.03 -3.03
N LEU A 73 10.79 -11.23 -2.47
CA LEU A 73 10.23 -12.47 -2.98
C LEU A 73 9.15 -12.99 -2.04
N LEU A 74 7.95 -13.23 -2.58
CA LEU A 74 6.87 -13.94 -1.89
C LEU A 74 6.66 -15.29 -2.55
N ASN A 75 6.79 -16.37 -1.77
CA ASN A 75 6.73 -17.76 -2.28
C ASN A 75 7.62 -17.98 -3.53
N GLY A 76 8.82 -17.39 -3.53
CA GLY A 76 9.76 -17.50 -4.65
C GLY A 76 9.40 -16.69 -5.90
N LYS A 77 8.35 -15.86 -5.85
CA LYS A 77 7.97 -14.94 -6.93
C LYS A 77 8.40 -13.52 -6.60
N LEU A 78 8.93 -12.83 -7.62
CA LEU A 78 9.25 -11.41 -7.51
C LEU A 78 7.96 -10.61 -7.38
N CYS A 79 7.86 -9.81 -6.32
CA CYS A 79 6.74 -8.92 -6.07
C CYS A 79 7.24 -7.50 -5.94
N LEU A 80 6.48 -6.56 -6.50
CA LEU A 80 6.68 -5.13 -6.34
C LEU A 80 5.51 -4.50 -5.59
N ASP A 81 5.66 -3.21 -5.33
CA ASP A 81 4.63 -2.34 -4.75
C ASP A 81 3.24 -2.58 -5.35
N GLY A 82 2.23 -2.70 -4.49
CA GLY A 82 0.85 -2.98 -4.89
C GLY A 82 0.30 -1.91 -5.84
N GLY A 83 0.71 -0.66 -5.64
CA GLY A 83 0.31 0.49 -6.44
C GLY A 83 0.72 0.45 -7.91
N ILE A 84 1.67 -0.42 -8.29
CA ILE A 84 2.02 -0.62 -9.70
C ILE A 84 0.85 -1.22 -10.49
N THR A 85 0.09 -2.12 -9.86
CA THR A 85 -1.10 -2.73 -10.48
C THR A 85 -2.38 -2.07 -9.99
N ASP A 86 -2.48 -1.71 -8.70
CA ASP A 86 -3.68 -1.13 -8.11
C ASP A 86 -3.39 -0.32 -6.83
N ASN A 87 -3.60 1.00 -6.91
CA ASN A 87 -3.46 1.92 -5.77
C ASN A 87 -4.76 2.07 -4.95
N LEU A 88 -5.82 1.37 -5.31
CA LEU A 88 -7.12 1.45 -4.64
C LEU A 88 -7.79 0.07 -4.62
N LEU A 89 -7.42 -0.76 -3.64
CA LEU A 89 -8.04 -2.06 -3.45
C LEU A 89 -9.54 -1.89 -3.14
N ASP A 90 -10.37 -2.18 -4.13
CA ASP A 90 -11.83 -2.14 -4.01
C ASP A 90 -12.33 -3.44 -3.37
N ILE A 91 -12.28 -3.50 -2.04
CA ILE A 91 -12.74 -4.63 -1.24
C ILE A 91 -14.06 -4.24 -0.57
N PRO A 92 -15.18 -4.96 -0.82
CA PRO A 92 -16.46 -4.65 -0.21
C PRO A 92 -16.40 -4.59 1.33
N GLY A 93 -17.02 -3.57 1.91
CA GLY A 93 -17.07 -3.39 3.37
C GLY A 93 -15.88 -2.65 3.97
N PHE A 94 -14.91 -2.22 3.15
CA PHE A 94 -13.78 -1.39 3.59
C PHE A 94 -13.96 0.07 3.11
N VAL A 95 -13.53 1.02 3.95
CA VAL A 95 -13.41 2.43 3.56
C VAL A 95 -12.16 2.58 2.68
N LYS A 96 -12.33 3.16 1.51
CA LYS A 96 -11.25 3.39 0.55
C LYS A 96 -10.55 4.71 0.84
N VAL A 97 -9.27 4.65 1.19
CA VAL A 97 -8.45 5.84 1.44
C VAL A 97 -7.33 5.91 0.42
N CYS A 98 -7.34 6.93 -0.44
CA CYS A 98 -6.27 7.14 -1.41
C CYS A 98 -6.19 8.61 -1.84
N PRO A 99 -5.03 9.27 -1.68
CA PRO A 99 -4.90 10.69 -2.01
C PRO A 99 -4.84 10.96 -3.53
N TYR A 100 -4.69 9.93 -4.36
CA TYR A 100 -4.47 10.06 -5.81
C TYR A 100 -5.66 9.63 -6.68
N MET A 101 -6.71 9.06 -6.09
CA MET A 101 -7.83 8.43 -6.82
C MET A 101 -9.15 9.07 -6.40
N GLU A 102 -9.95 9.49 -7.38
CA GLU A 102 -11.24 10.16 -7.13
C GLU A 102 -12.30 9.18 -6.60
N GLU A 103 -12.13 7.89 -6.91
CA GLU A 103 -13.01 6.80 -6.51
C GLU A 103 -12.85 6.37 -5.04
N ALA A 104 -11.92 7.01 -4.32
CA ALA A 104 -11.73 6.80 -2.89
C ALA A 104 -12.86 7.43 -2.07
N ASP A 105 -13.18 6.82 -0.93
CA ASP A 105 -14.10 7.39 0.05
C ASP A 105 -13.49 8.60 0.74
N ILE A 106 -12.18 8.54 1.03
CA ILE A 106 -11.37 9.61 1.61
C ILE A 106 -10.14 9.84 0.74
N GLY A 107 -9.89 11.08 0.32
CA GLY A 107 -8.77 11.43 -0.55
C GLY A 107 -8.70 12.92 -0.88
N ASN A 108 -8.18 13.24 -2.06
CA ASN A 108 -8.09 14.63 -2.53
C ASN A 108 -9.28 14.94 -3.45
N LYS A 109 -10.45 15.26 -2.87
CA LYS A 109 -11.70 15.49 -3.63
C LYS A 109 -11.88 16.92 -4.14
N ARG A 110 -10.95 17.84 -3.86
CA ARG A 110 -11.06 19.27 -4.21
C ARG A 110 -10.41 19.62 -5.55
N GLY A 111 -10.62 18.80 -6.58
CA GLY A 111 -10.23 19.10 -7.97
C GLY A 111 -8.72 19.24 -8.24
N THR A 112 -7.87 18.90 -7.27
CA THR A 112 -6.42 18.92 -7.47
C THR A 112 -6.00 17.60 -8.08
N ARG A 113 -5.81 17.59 -9.39
CA ARG A 113 -5.29 16.41 -10.10
C ARG A 113 -3.82 16.22 -9.75
N ILE A 114 -3.53 15.23 -8.91
CA ILE A 114 -2.15 14.82 -8.64
C ILE A 114 -1.71 13.88 -9.76
N PRO A 115 -0.61 14.17 -10.47
CA PRO A 115 -0.15 13.26 -11.49
C PRO A 115 0.34 11.94 -10.86
N LYS A 116 0.04 10.80 -11.50
CA LYS A 116 0.40 9.46 -10.98
C LYS A 116 1.90 9.29 -10.70
N TRP A 117 2.78 9.99 -11.44
CA TRP A 117 4.21 9.94 -11.17
C TRP A 117 4.59 10.52 -9.80
N ALA A 118 3.77 11.39 -9.21
CA ALA A 118 4.01 11.94 -7.88
C ALA A 118 3.88 10.89 -6.76
N ALA A 119 3.25 9.74 -7.03
CA ALA A 119 3.25 8.60 -6.12
C ALA A 119 4.64 7.93 -6.06
N VAL A 120 5.44 8.06 -7.13
CA VAL A 120 6.81 7.54 -7.18
C VAL A 120 7.80 8.63 -6.78
N LEU A 121 7.69 9.83 -7.36
CA LEU A 121 8.56 10.98 -7.11
C LEU A 121 7.73 12.09 -6.45
N PRO A 122 7.57 12.07 -5.12
CA PRO A 122 6.82 13.11 -4.44
C PRO A 122 7.44 14.49 -4.67
N GLY A 123 6.60 15.52 -4.63
CA GLY A 123 7.02 16.91 -4.71
C GLY A 123 7.84 17.36 -3.50
N GLY A 124 8.03 18.67 -3.36
CA GLY A 124 8.72 19.22 -2.20
C GLY A 124 7.92 18.98 -0.90
N MET A 125 8.54 19.23 0.26
CA MET A 125 7.86 19.11 1.56
C MET A 125 6.54 19.89 1.63
N LYS A 126 6.49 21.08 1.02
CA LYS A 126 5.26 21.89 0.93
C LYS A 126 4.12 21.19 0.17
N ASP A 127 4.46 20.41 -0.86
CA ASP A 127 3.47 19.64 -1.59
C ASP A 127 2.94 18.50 -0.73
N MET A 128 3.82 17.83 0.03
CA MET A 128 3.43 16.75 0.94
C MET A 128 2.55 17.25 2.09
N GLU A 129 2.93 18.36 2.75
CA GLU A 129 2.13 19.00 3.81
C GLU A 129 0.75 19.42 3.29
N ARG A 130 0.69 19.96 2.08
CA ARG A 130 -0.57 20.32 1.42
C ARG A 130 -1.44 19.09 1.18
N LEU A 131 -0.88 18.01 0.66
CA LEU A 131 -1.62 16.76 0.41
C LEU A 131 -2.14 16.12 1.70
N GLU A 132 -1.33 16.15 2.75
CA GLU A 132 -1.73 15.69 4.08
C GLU A 132 -2.91 16.52 4.63
N GLY A 133 -2.82 17.85 4.58
CA GLY A 133 -3.90 18.74 5.03
C GLY A 133 -5.20 18.50 4.25
N MET A 134 -5.11 18.31 2.94
CA MET A 134 -6.28 17.99 2.11
C MET A 134 -6.91 16.64 2.49
N GLY A 135 -6.08 15.63 2.78
CA GLY A 135 -6.56 14.33 3.24
C GLY A 135 -7.27 14.41 4.59
N TRP A 136 -6.75 15.23 5.52
CA TRP A 136 -7.39 15.47 6.82
C TRP A 136 -8.74 16.16 6.68
N GLU A 137 -8.83 17.23 5.90
CA GLU A 137 -10.09 17.95 5.66
C GLU A 137 -11.16 17.04 5.04
N ASP A 138 -10.77 16.18 4.09
CA ASP A 138 -11.71 15.24 3.45
C ASP A 138 -12.13 14.13 4.41
N ALA A 139 -11.20 13.61 5.22
CA ALA A 139 -11.50 12.61 6.24
C ALA A 139 -12.52 13.16 7.26
N GLU A 140 -12.30 14.37 7.80
CA GLU A 140 -13.23 15.01 8.73
C GLU A 140 -14.62 15.20 8.10
N ALA A 141 -14.67 15.66 6.85
CA ALA A 141 -15.91 15.82 6.12
C ALA A 141 -16.63 14.49 5.87
N TRP A 142 -15.87 13.42 5.60
CA TRP A 142 -16.42 12.07 5.40
C TRP A 142 -16.99 11.50 6.70
N PHE A 143 -16.25 11.59 7.81
CA PHE A 143 -16.72 11.12 9.12
C PHE A 143 -17.97 11.88 9.58
N SER A 144 -18.02 13.20 9.39
CA SER A 144 -19.16 14.05 9.77
C SER A 144 -20.45 13.78 8.98
N LYS A 145 -20.36 13.11 7.83
CA LYS A 145 -21.51 12.72 7.01
C LYS A 145 -21.95 11.28 7.24
N SER A 146 -21.06 10.45 7.77
CA SER A 146 -21.24 9.01 7.88
C SER A 146 -21.73 8.56 9.26
N PHE A 147 -21.64 9.44 10.26
CA PHE A 147 -22.06 9.25 11.65
C PHE A 147 -22.80 10.48 12.15
#